data_AF-W8YPC0-F1
#
_entry.id   AF-W8YPC0-F1
#
_cell.length_a   1.000
_cell.length_b   1.000
_cell.length_c   1.000
_cell.angle_alpha   90.00
_cell.angle_beta   90.00
_cell.angle_gamma   90.00
#
_symmetry.space_group_name_H-M   'P 1'
#
loop_
_entity.id
_entity.type
_entity.pdbx_description
1 polymer ?
#
loop_
_entity_poly.entity_id
_entity_poly.type
_entity_poly.pdbx_seq_one_letter_code
_entity_poly.pdbx_strand_id
1 'polypeptide(L)'
;MSIIGIDAGGSAVKLYDGRQFRQFPSAIGYDWRERHLQQQHGEHDYDWAYDGRRGFAGTLALHESQMADSLKGDSKAHPEARLRVLIALHQYAAGPEHDIVVGQPIGTHTKGQKELIKKLLIGEHEITINGRRKVITINRCEVAAEGVSAGLLAGTKGQVRVIDIGSGTVNYGTLLDGRYKDLESFTLVTGMETRRNPDLDSFARQIAAYAVNKGWGSQDTVYLCGGGADPLQRELVKYFGSAQLLKPGMSEYANVDAFYRIAKGLYANGQTD
;
A
#
# COMPACT_ATOMS: atom_id res chain seq x y z
N MET A 1 19.91 1.09 11.72
CA MET A 1 18.61 0.42 11.69
C MET A 1 17.48 1.44 11.61
N SER A 2 16.53 1.27 10.68
CA SER A 2 15.38 2.17 10.49
C SER A 2 14.05 1.40 10.61
N ILE A 3 13.04 1.99 11.25
CA ILE A 3 11.68 1.43 11.36
C ILE A 3 10.79 2.10 10.32
N ILE A 4 10.19 1.33 9.42
CA ILE A 4 9.53 1.88 8.22
C ILE A 4 8.19 1.18 7.95
N GLY A 5 7.15 1.97 7.67
CA GLY A 5 5.93 1.46 7.04
C GLY A 5 6.05 1.56 5.51
N ILE A 6 5.67 0.51 4.78
CA ILE A 6 5.69 0.50 3.31
C ILE A 6 4.40 -0.12 2.77
N ASP A 7 3.72 0.60 1.88
CA ASP A 7 2.61 0.07 1.08
C ASP A 7 3.08 -0.09 -0.36
N ALA A 8 3.37 -1.34 -0.77
CA ALA A 8 3.72 -1.69 -2.15
C ALA A 8 2.45 -1.85 -3.00
N GLY A 9 1.69 -0.76 -3.14
CA GLY A 9 0.42 -0.71 -3.85
C GLY A 9 0.52 -1.07 -5.34
N GLY A 10 -0.64 -1.20 -6.00
CA GLY A 10 -0.70 -1.45 -7.44
C GLY A 10 -0.47 -0.21 -8.30
N SER A 11 -0.85 0.99 -7.81
CA SER A 11 -0.68 2.25 -8.57
C SER A 11 0.55 3.03 -8.13
N ALA A 12 0.72 3.25 -6.82
CA ALA A 12 1.89 3.90 -6.24
C ALA A 12 2.40 3.14 -5.01
N VAL A 13 3.72 3.04 -4.91
CA VAL A 13 4.43 2.56 -3.72
C VAL A 13 4.57 3.72 -2.77
N LYS A 14 4.21 3.53 -1.50
CA LYS A 14 4.27 4.56 -0.47
C LYS A 14 5.12 4.11 0.70
N LEU A 15 5.87 5.05 1.27
CA LEU A 15 6.78 4.81 2.37
C LEU A 15 6.62 5.92 3.42
N TYR A 16 6.67 5.53 4.70
CA TYR A 16 6.79 6.46 5.82
C TYR A 16 7.82 5.94 6.83
N ASP A 17 8.81 6.78 7.11
CA ASP A 17 9.93 6.51 8.03
C ASP A 17 9.75 7.18 9.41
N GLY A 18 8.57 7.74 9.67
CA GLY A 18 8.29 8.54 10.87
C GLY A 18 8.60 10.03 10.73
N ARG A 19 9.19 10.46 9.62
CA ARG A 19 9.52 11.87 9.34
C ARG A 19 8.86 12.36 8.06
N GLN A 20 8.95 11.58 6.98
CA GLN A 20 8.53 12.01 5.65
C GLN A 20 7.75 10.92 4.94
N PHE A 21 6.63 11.33 4.34
CA PHE A 21 5.92 10.51 3.37
C PHE A 21 6.63 10.61 2.01
N ARG A 22 6.88 9.47 1.40
CA ARG A 22 7.48 9.34 0.07
C ARG A 22 6.64 8.40 -0.79
N GLN A 23 6.62 8.64 -2.09
CA GLN A 23 5.96 7.74 -3.02
C GLN A 23 6.62 7.75 -4.40
N PHE A 24 6.37 6.70 -5.18
CA PHE A 24 6.68 6.63 -6.60
C PHE A 24 5.71 5.68 -7.33
N PRO A 25 5.55 5.78 -8.66
CA PRO A 25 4.70 4.87 -9.43
C PRO A 25 5.14 3.41 -9.30
N SER A 26 4.17 2.48 -9.22
CA SER A 26 4.43 1.06 -8.96
C SER A 26 4.86 0.26 -10.19
N ALA A 27 4.96 0.91 -11.35
CA ALA A 27 5.28 0.28 -12.62
C ALA A 27 6.67 -0.37 -12.56
N ILE A 28 6.74 -1.63 -13.01
CA ILE A 28 7.97 -2.40 -13.16
C ILE A 28 7.96 -2.99 -14.58
N GLY A 29 9.02 -2.73 -15.34
CA GLY A 29 9.30 -3.38 -16.62
C GLY A 29 10.52 -4.30 -16.50
N TYR A 30 10.47 -5.47 -17.14
CA TYR A 30 11.57 -6.46 -17.18
C TYR A 30 12.29 -6.50 -18.54
N ASP A 31 11.85 -5.67 -19.48
CA ASP A 31 12.31 -5.51 -20.85
C ASP A 31 13.43 -4.46 -20.94
N TRP A 32 14.46 -4.61 -20.10
CA TRP A 32 15.61 -3.72 -20.14
C TRP A 32 16.27 -3.74 -21.53
N ARG A 33 16.62 -2.56 -22.00
CA ARG A 33 17.38 -2.35 -23.22
C ARG A 33 18.23 -1.09 -23.10
N GLU A 34 19.31 -1.04 -23.85
CA GLU A 34 20.06 0.19 -24.00
C GLU A 34 19.21 1.24 -24.73
N ARG A 35 19.09 2.43 -24.16
CA ARG A 35 18.34 3.56 -24.74
C ARG A 35 19.30 4.43 -25.54
N HIS A 36 18.99 4.69 -26.80
CA HIS A 36 19.83 5.53 -27.68
C HIS A 36 19.93 6.98 -27.19
N LEU A 37 18.88 7.50 -26.54
CA LEU A 37 18.84 8.80 -25.90
C LEU A 37 18.33 8.64 -24.47
N GLN A 38 19.06 9.20 -23.50
CA GLN A 38 18.68 9.18 -22.10
C GLN A 38 18.06 10.53 -21.73
N GLN A 39 16.74 10.57 -21.73
CA GLN A 39 15.96 11.73 -21.29
C GLN A 39 15.36 11.46 -19.91
N GLN A 40 15.12 12.54 -19.17
CA GLN A 40 14.36 12.48 -17.93
C GLN A 40 12.87 12.66 -18.24
N HIS A 41 12.07 11.63 -17.94
CA HIS A 41 10.62 11.61 -18.08
C HIS A 41 9.92 12.00 -16.78
N GLY A 42 10.56 11.81 -15.62
CA GLY A 42 10.01 12.21 -14.34
C GLY A 42 11.00 12.16 -13.17
N GLU A 43 10.50 12.42 -11.96
CA GLU A 43 11.29 12.39 -10.73
C GLU A 43 11.68 10.97 -10.29
N HIS A 44 11.04 9.95 -10.86
CA HIS A 44 11.17 8.55 -10.44
C HIS A 44 11.64 7.65 -11.57
N ASP A 45 12.58 8.14 -12.38
CA ASP A 45 13.16 7.37 -13.47
C ASP A 45 14.21 6.41 -12.94
N TYR A 46 13.87 5.12 -12.88
CA TYR A 46 14.71 4.10 -12.28
C TYR A 46 15.08 3.00 -13.27
N ASP A 47 16.35 2.91 -13.62
CA ASP A 47 17.01 1.71 -14.12
C ASP A 47 17.36 0.83 -12.93
N TRP A 48 16.84 -0.40 -12.86
CA TRP A 48 17.10 -1.32 -11.76
C TRP A 48 17.88 -2.55 -12.21
N ALA A 49 18.71 -3.09 -11.32
CA ALA A 49 19.32 -4.41 -11.44
C ALA A 49 19.24 -5.14 -10.10
N TYR A 50 18.72 -6.37 -10.11
CA TYR A 50 18.49 -7.19 -8.94
C TYR A 50 18.36 -8.66 -9.34
N ASP A 51 19.00 -9.58 -8.60
CA ASP A 51 18.88 -11.04 -8.79
C ASP A 51 19.15 -11.49 -10.24
N GLY A 52 20.25 -10.98 -10.82
CA GLY A 52 20.66 -11.26 -12.20
C GLY A 52 19.77 -10.66 -13.29
N ARG A 53 18.72 -9.91 -12.93
CA ARG A 53 17.79 -9.26 -13.87
C ARG A 53 17.99 -7.76 -13.87
N ARG A 54 17.53 -7.12 -14.95
CA ARG A 54 17.52 -5.66 -15.12
C ARG A 54 16.19 -5.22 -15.69
N GLY A 55 15.85 -3.95 -15.49
CA GLY A 55 14.60 -3.39 -16.01
C GLY A 55 14.44 -1.91 -15.71
N PHE A 56 13.23 -1.43 -15.97
CA PHE A 56 12.81 -0.06 -15.67
C PHE A 56 11.78 -0.07 -14.54
N ALA A 57 11.73 1.00 -13.74
CA ALA A 57 10.71 1.20 -12.71
C ALA A 57 10.30 2.67 -12.60
N GLY A 58 9.17 2.92 -11.94
CA GLY A 58 8.67 4.27 -11.70
C GLY A 58 8.21 4.97 -12.97
N THR A 59 8.50 6.26 -13.11
CA THR A 59 8.13 7.05 -14.30
C THR A 59 8.82 6.49 -15.55
N LEU A 60 10.05 6.00 -15.43
CA LEU A 60 10.77 5.44 -16.57
C LEU A 60 10.07 4.21 -17.14
N ALA A 61 9.56 3.30 -16.29
CA ALA A 61 8.80 2.14 -16.77
C ALA A 61 7.54 2.56 -17.54
N LEU A 62 6.81 3.57 -17.05
CA LEU A 62 5.58 4.04 -17.70
C LEU A 62 5.82 4.57 -19.13
N HIS A 63 7.01 5.09 -19.41
CA HIS A 63 7.35 5.67 -20.71
C HIS A 63 8.12 4.71 -21.64
N GLU A 64 9.03 3.92 -21.08
CA GLU A 64 10.05 3.20 -21.86
C GLU A 64 9.86 1.68 -21.88
N SER A 65 9.03 1.12 -21.00
CA SER A 65 8.78 -0.32 -20.94
C SER A 65 7.50 -0.67 -21.70
N GLN A 66 7.61 -1.59 -22.65
CA GLN A 66 6.48 -2.15 -23.37
C GLN A 66 5.70 -3.17 -22.53
N MET A 67 6.32 -3.65 -21.46
CA MET A 67 5.76 -4.63 -20.53
C MET A 67 5.51 -4.01 -19.14
N ALA A 68 5.32 -2.68 -19.08
CA ALA A 68 5.10 -1.99 -17.83
C ALA A 68 3.69 -2.28 -17.36
N ASP A 69 3.56 -3.37 -16.62
CA ASP A 69 2.35 -3.64 -15.87
C ASP A 69 2.64 -3.46 -14.38
N SER A 70 1.58 -3.18 -13.67
CA SER A 70 1.55 -3.39 -12.25
C SER A 70 0.65 -4.58 -12.03
N LEU A 71 1.18 -5.70 -11.52
CA LEU A 71 0.31 -6.76 -11.02
C LEU A 71 -0.64 -6.15 -9.98
N LYS A 72 -1.89 -5.96 -10.39
CA LYS A 72 -3.03 -5.53 -9.58
C LYS A 72 -3.74 -6.81 -9.20
N GLY A 73 -3.67 -7.17 -7.93
CA GLY A 73 -4.19 -8.43 -7.46
C GLY A 73 -4.50 -8.39 -5.98
N ASP A 74 -5.03 -9.50 -5.50
CA ASP A 74 -5.44 -9.67 -4.12
C ASP A 74 -4.27 -10.06 -3.20
N SER A 75 -3.09 -10.42 -3.73
CA SER A 75 -1.91 -10.74 -2.93
C SER A 75 -0.63 -9.99 -3.35
N LYS A 76 0.16 -9.59 -2.35
CA LYS A 76 1.51 -9.00 -2.46
C LYS A 76 2.63 -10.04 -2.30
N ALA A 77 2.31 -11.33 -2.25
CA ALA A 77 3.30 -12.41 -2.17
C ALA A 77 3.95 -12.74 -3.53
N HIS A 78 4.53 -11.74 -4.21
CA HIS A 78 5.11 -11.90 -5.54
C HIS A 78 6.38 -11.05 -5.77
N PRO A 79 7.24 -11.40 -6.75
CA PRO A 79 8.53 -10.72 -6.96
C PRO A 79 8.45 -9.22 -7.26
N GLU A 80 7.41 -8.73 -7.93
CA GLU A 80 7.27 -7.28 -8.16
C GLU A 80 7.03 -6.50 -6.88
N ALA A 81 6.23 -7.03 -5.94
CA ALA A 81 6.03 -6.40 -4.63
C ALA A 81 7.36 -6.33 -3.85
N ARG A 82 8.20 -7.38 -3.94
CA ARG A 82 9.58 -7.33 -3.43
C ARG A 82 10.34 -6.17 -4.02
N LEU A 83 10.39 -6.09 -5.35
CA LEU A 83 11.19 -5.09 -6.05
C LEU A 83 10.71 -3.68 -5.71
N ARG A 84 9.39 -3.45 -5.62
CA ARG A 84 8.79 -2.18 -5.16
C ARG A 84 9.29 -1.80 -3.76
N VAL A 85 9.30 -2.74 -2.81
CA VAL A 85 9.82 -2.50 -1.44
C VAL A 85 11.31 -2.17 -1.49
N LEU A 86 12.11 -2.95 -2.23
CA LEU A 86 13.56 -2.74 -2.32
C LEU A 86 13.92 -1.39 -2.98
N ILE A 87 13.18 -0.98 -4.01
CA ILE A 87 13.34 0.35 -4.63
C ILE A 87 13.00 1.45 -3.62
N ALA A 88 11.91 1.31 -2.86
CA ALA A 88 11.53 2.29 -1.84
C ALA A 88 12.63 2.46 -0.78
N LEU A 89 13.15 1.34 -0.26
CA LEU A 89 14.25 1.34 0.71
C LEU A 89 15.53 1.93 0.09
N HIS A 90 15.87 1.54 -1.14
CA HIS A 90 17.04 2.09 -1.83
C HIS A 90 16.95 3.61 -1.99
N GLN A 91 15.82 4.15 -2.42
CA GLN A 91 15.70 5.57 -2.73
C GLN A 91 15.53 6.44 -1.49
N TYR A 92 14.81 5.96 -0.47
CA TYR A 92 14.32 6.83 0.59
C TYR A 92 14.77 6.44 2.00
N ALA A 93 15.15 5.19 2.24
CA ALA A 93 15.54 4.77 3.57
C ALA A 93 17.00 5.15 3.89
N ALA A 94 17.21 5.58 5.13
CA ALA A 94 18.54 5.82 5.68
C ALA A 94 19.14 4.53 6.23
N GLY A 95 20.45 4.37 6.01
CA GLY A 95 21.21 3.20 6.44
C GLY A 95 20.91 1.93 5.62
N PRO A 96 21.63 0.83 5.88
CA PRO A 96 21.46 -0.43 5.16
C PRO A 96 20.46 -1.39 5.83
N GLU A 97 20.15 -1.20 7.11
CA GLU A 97 19.36 -2.13 7.91
C GLU A 97 17.97 -1.58 8.24
N HIS A 98 16.94 -2.41 8.04
CA HIS A 98 15.55 -2.00 8.22
C HIS A 98 14.71 -3.07 8.92
N ASP A 99 13.81 -2.57 9.78
CA ASP A 99 12.66 -3.31 10.29
C ASP A 99 11.40 -2.71 9.66
N ILE A 100 10.63 -3.52 8.95
CA ILE A 100 9.52 -3.04 8.13
C ILE A 100 8.18 -3.62 8.55
N VAL A 101 7.12 -2.87 8.26
CA VAL A 101 5.76 -3.40 8.17
C VAL A 101 5.23 -3.10 6.78
N VAL A 102 4.70 -4.14 6.12
CA VAL A 102 4.10 -4.05 4.79
C VAL A 102 2.61 -4.37 4.81
N GLY A 103 1.89 -3.92 3.77
CA GLY A 103 0.46 -4.19 3.61
C GLY A 103 0.16 -5.48 2.84
N GLN A 104 -0.98 -6.11 3.17
CA GLN A 104 -1.65 -7.13 2.38
C GLN A 104 -3.18 -6.87 2.40
N PRO A 105 -3.89 -7.01 1.27
CA PRO A 105 -5.36 -6.94 1.26
C PRO A 105 -6.02 -7.89 2.25
N ILE A 106 -7.17 -7.49 2.81
CA ILE A 106 -7.87 -8.25 3.85
C ILE A 106 -8.25 -9.65 3.36
N GLY A 107 -8.79 -9.76 2.14
CA GLY A 107 -9.27 -11.01 1.56
C GLY A 107 -8.22 -12.12 1.45
N THR A 108 -6.93 -11.76 1.43
CA THR A 108 -5.81 -12.72 1.35
C THR A 108 -4.90 -12.64 2.57
N HIS A 109 -5.33 -12.00 3.66
CA HIS A 109 -4.57 -11.83 4.90
C HIS A 109 -4.49 -13.13 5.74
N THR A 110 -4.20 -14.25 5.07
CA THR A 110 -4.06 -15.57 5.70
C THR A 110 -2.67 -15.77 6.28
N LYS A 111 -2.52 -16.71 7.22
CA LYS A 111 -1.21 -17.06 7.78
C LYS A 111 -0.21 -17.45 6.69
N GLY A 112 -0.63 -18.30 5.73
CA GLY A 112 0.25 -18.75 4.63
C GLY A 112 0.76 -17.61 3.76
N GLN A 113 -0.11 -16.68 3.36
CA GLN A 113 0.28 -15.52 2.55
C GLN A 113 1.25 -14.59 3.30
N LYS A 114 1.03 -14.38 4.60
CA LYS A 114 1.96 -13.59 5.43
C LYS A 114 3.35 -14.22 5.48
N GLU A 115 3.44 -15.53 5.72
CA GLU A 115 4.74 -16.21 5.73
C GLU A 115 5.46 -16.15 4.38
N LEU A 116 4.72 -16.21 3.26
CA LEU A 116 5.31 -16.04 1.93
C LEU A 116 5.89 -14.64 1.74
N ILE A 117 5.18 -13.59 2.15
CA ILE A 117 5.64 -12.19 2.09
C ILE A 117 6.89 -12.02 2.97
N LYS A 118 6.86 -12.50 4.21
CA LYS A 118 8.00 -12.44 5.15
C LYS A 118 9.23 -13.14 4.57
N LYS A 119 9.07 -14.37 4.06
CA LYS A 119 10.16 -15.13 3.43
C LYS A 119 10.75 -14.43 2.21
N LEU A 120 9.92 -13.71 1.46
CA LEU A 120 10.31 -13.01 0.24
C LEU A 120 11.07 -11.70 0.54
N LEU A 121 10.80 -11.06 1.68
CA LEU A 121 11.38 -9.77 2.07
C LEU A 121 12.49 -9.84 3.12
N ILE A 122 12.51 -10.82 4.02
CA ILE A 122 13.53 -10.90 5.08
C ILE A 122 14.83 -11.45 4.49
N GLY A 123 15.94 -10.80 4.82
CA GLY A 123 17.28 -11.20 4.40
C GLY A 123 18.09 -10.04 3.83
N GLU A 124 19.21 -10.41 3.23
CA GLU A 124 20.12 -9.48 2.54
C GLU A 124 19.78 -9.41 1.06
N HIS A 125 19.70 -8.18 0.55
CA HIS A 125 19.32 -7.87 -0.82
C HIS A 125 20.32 -6.88 -1.43
N GLU A 126 21.05 -7.33 -2.44
CA GLU A 126 21.90 -6.45 -3.24
C GLU A 126 21.13 -5.93 -4.45
N ILE A 127 20.83 -4.63 -4.46
CA ILE A 127 20.09 -3.97 -5.54
C ILE A 127 20.86 -2.75 -6.05
N THR A 128 20.82 -2.54 -7.35
CA THR A 128 21.40 -1.36 -8.00
C THR A 128 20.30 -0.54 -8.65
N ILE A 129 20.19 0.74 -8.31
CA ILE A 129 19.28 1.68 -8.98
C ILE A 129 20.07 2.85 -9.56
N ASN A 130 19.89 3.12 -10.86
CA ASN A 130 20.59 4.16 -11.60
C ASN A 130 22.12 4.09 -11.40
N GLY A 131 22.67 2.87 -11.50
CA GLY A 131 24.10 2.60 -11.31
C GLY A 131 24.60 2.67 -9.85
N ARG A 132 23.77 3.09 -8.89
CA ARG A 132 24.12 3.12 -7.47
C ARG A 132 23.75 1.78 -6.83
N ARG A 133 24.77 1.04 -6.40
CA ARG A 133 24.60 -0.24 -5.68
C ARG A 133 24.36 0.02 -4.19
N LYS A 134 23.37 -0.67 -3.60
CA LYS A 134 23.19 -0.78 -2.14
C LYS A 134 22.95 -2.23 -1.74
N VAL A 135 23.47 -2.58 -0.56
CA VAL A 135 23.10 -3.79 0.17
C VAL A 135 22.07 -3.39 1.21
N ILE A 136 20.91 -4.02 1.16
CA ILE A 136 19.75 -3.76 2.01
C ILE A 136 19.51 -5.00 2.85
N THR A 137 19.52 -4.86 4.17
CA THR A 137 19.22 -5.94 5.11
C THR A 137 17.88 -5.67 5.77
N ILE A 138 16.91 -6.54 5.52
CA ILE A 138 15.61 -6.52 6.20
C ILE A 138 15.67 -7.54 7.32
N ASN A 139 15.79 -7.05 8.56
CA ASN A 139 15.93 -7.88 9.75
C ASN A 139 14.59 -8.48 10.18
N ARG A 140 13.56 -7.63 10.22
CA ARG A 140 12.19 -8.01 10.55
C ARG A 140 11.22 -7.43 9.53
N CYS A 141 10.22 -8.23 9.21
CA CYS A 141 9.09 -7.83 8.39
C CYS A 141 7.82 -8.35 9.06
N GLU A 142 6.84 -7.49 9.31
CA GLU A 142 5.49 -7.93 9.68
C GLU A 142 4.50 -7.44 8.63
N VAL A 143 3.33 -8.10 8.57
CA VAL A 143 2.33 -7.85 7.53
C VAL A 143 1.04 -7.37 8.20
N ALA A 144 0.63 -6.16 7.84
CA ALA A 144 -0.59 -5.52 8.31
C ALA A 144 -1.72 -5.64 7.27
N ALA A 145 -2.98 -5.64 7.74
CA ALA A 145 -4.13 -5.69 6.85
C ALA A 145 -4.41 -4.29 6.28
N GLU A 146 -4.36 -4.14 4.95
CA GLU A 146 -4.67 -2.90 4.24
C GLU A 146 -6.11 -2.43 4.55
N GLY A 147 -6.30 -1.13 4.71
CA GLY A 147 -7.56 -0.50 5.09
C GLY A 147 -7.92 -0.67 6.56
N VAL A 148 -8.01 -1.90 7.09
CA VAL A 148 -8.33 -2.14 8.50
C VAL A 148 -7.31 -1.47 9.42
N SER A 149 -6.02 -1.64 9.13
CA SER A 149 -4.96 -1.09 9.97
C SER A 149 -5.01 0.43 10.01
N ALA A 150 -5.42 1.08 8.91
CA ALA A 150 -5.63 2.52 8.87
C ALA A 150 -6.68 2.96 9.90
N GLY A 151 -7.71 2.16 10.17
CA GLY A 151 -8.71 2.45 11.19
C GLY A 151 -8.17 2.70 12.60
N LEU A 152 -6.97 2.19 12.92
CA LEU A 152 -6.28 2.48 14.18
C LEU A 152 -5.92 3.96 14.35
N LEU A 153 -5.82 4.71 13.24
CA LEU A 153 -5.55 6.15 13.26
C LEU A 153 -6.76 6.97 13.72
N ALA A 154 -7.98 6.43 13.67
CA ALA A 154 -9.17 7.12 14.13
C ALA A 154 -9.11 7.43 15.64
N GLY A 155 -8.40 6.62 16.43
CA GLY A 155 -8.17 6.87 17.86
C GLY A 155 -9.44 6.79 18.72
N THR A 156 -10.56 6.33 18.18
CA THR A 156 -11.85 6.22 18.88
C THR A 156 -12.07 4.82 19.45
N LYS A 157 -12.74 4.77 20.61
CA LYS A 157 -13.29 3.51 21.16
C LYS A 157 -14.59 3.14 20.45
N GLY A 158 -15.00 1.87 20.56
CA GLY A 158 -16.20 1.35 19.92
C GLY A 158 -15.97 0.86 18.49
N GLN A 159 -17.03 0.90 17.69
CA GLN A 159 -17.03 0.41 16.32
C GLN A 159 -16.46 1.48 15.36
N VAL A 160 -15.42 1.11 14.62
CA VAL A 160 -14.80 1.92 13.57
C VAL A 160 -14.92 1.15 12.27
N ARG A 161 -15.49 1.79 11.25
CA ARG A 161 -15.59 1.24 9.91
C ARG A 161 -14.66 1.99 8.97
N VAL A 162 -13.98 1.27 8.08
CA VAL A 162 -13.01 1.85 7.15
C VAL A 162 -13.27 1.34 5.75
N ILE A 163 -13.36 2.26 4.78
CA ILE A 163 -13.36 1.94 3.35
C ILE A 163 -12.06 2.46 2.77
N ASP A 164 -11.17 1.53 2.38
CA ASP A 164 -9.93 1.83 1.69
C ASP A 164 -10.11 1.64 0.19
N ILE A 165 -10.09 2.75 -0.55
CA ILE A 165 -10.40 2.81 -1.96
C ILE A 165 -9.07 2.89 -2.73
N GLY A 166 -8.59 1.71 -3.14
CA GLY A 166 -7.37 1.54 -3.92
C GLY A 166 -7.60 1.57 -5.44
N SER A 167 -6.51 1.41 -6.19
CA SER A 167 -6.55 1.36 -7.66
C SER A 167 -7.13 0.06 -8.20
N GLY A 168 -6.80 -1.07 -7.57
CA GLY A 168 -7.26 -2.42 -7.97
C GLY A 168 -8.34 -3.02 -7.06
N THR A 169 -8.46 -2.53 -5.82
CA THR A 169 -9.31 -3.14 -4.79
C THR A 169 -9.98 -2.06 -3.92
N VAL A 170 -11.13 -2.40 -3.34
CA VAL A 170 -11.71 -1.67 -2.20
C VAL A 170 -11.73 -2.60 -0.99
N ASN A 171 -11.05 -2.23 0.09
CA ASN A 171 -11.07 -2.98 1.34
C ASN A 171 -12.08 -2.37 2.32
N TYR A 172 -12.87 -3.23 2.96
CA TYR A 172 -13.82 -2.86 4.00
C TYR A 172 -13.32 -3.45 5.30
N GLY A 173 -12.97 -2.58 6.24
CA GLY A 173 -12.49 -2.97 7.55
C GLY A 173 -13.45 -2.56 8.64
N THR A 174 -13.75 -3.48 9.56
CA THR A 174 -14.42 -3.16 10.82
C THR A 174 -13.49 -3.47 11.98
N LEU A 175 -13.31 -2.47 12.84
CA LEU A 175 -12.64 -2.60 14.13
C LEU A 175 -13.68 -2.41 15.25
N LEU A 176 -13.63 -3.24 16.28
CA LEU A 176 -14.33 -3.04 17.55
C LEU A 176 -13.29 -2.91 18.65
N ASP A 177 -13.20 -1.72 19.26
CA ASP A 177 -12.20 -1.40 20.29
C ASP A 177 -10.77 -1.75 19.84
N GLY A 178 -10.45 -1.41 18.59
CA GLY A 178 -9.14 -1.67 17.98
C GLY A 178 -8.88 -3.12 17.55
N ARG A 179 -9.86 -4.02 17.72
CA ARG A 179 -9.77 -5.43 17.29
C ARG A 179 -10.52 -5.66 15.99
N TYR A 180 -9.92 -6.42 15.08
CA TYR A 180 -10.54 -6.77 13.81
C TYR A 180 -11.82 -7.60 13.98
N LYS A 181 -12.87 -7.22 13.25
CA LYS A 181 -14.14 -7.95 13.16
C LYS A 181 -14.33 -8.49 11.75
N ASP A 182 -14.06 -9.79 11.60
CA ASP A 182 -14.08 -10.51 10.31
C ASP A 182 -15.45 -10.48 9.61
N LEU A 183 -16.53 -10.72 10.36
CA LEU A 183 -17.89 -10.87 9.81
C LEU A 183 -18.36 -9.72 8.90
N GLU A 184 -17.87 -8.51 9.16
CA GLU A 184 -18.27 -7.26 8.49
C GLU A 184 -17.09 -6.62 7.73
N SER A 185 -16.04 -7.41 7.47
CA SER A 185 -14.84 -7.00 6.77
C SER A 185 -14.61 -7.88 5.55
N PHE A 186 -14.20 -7.30 4.43
CA PHE A 186 -14.02 -8.00 3.17
C PHE A 186 -13.27 -7.15 2.15
N THR A 187 -12.88 -7.73 1.02
CA THR A 187 -12.25 -7.03 -0.10
C THR A 187 -13.10 -7.20 -1.35
N LEU A 188 -13.28 -6.12 -2.11
CA LEU A 188 -13.77 -6.17 -3.48
C LEU A 188 -12.58 -6.06 -4.44
N VAL A 189 -12.48 -6.98 -5.40
CA VAL A 189 -11.46 -6.96 -6.47
C VAL A 189 -11.89 -6.01 -7.60
N THR A 190 -12.18 -4.77 -7.23
CA THR A 190 -12.41 -3.64 -8.13
C THR A 190 -11.88 -2.39 -7.44
N GLY A 191 -11.34 -1.43 -8.19
CA GLY A 191 -10.86 -0.16 -7.66
C GLY A 191 -11.04 0.99 -8.66
N MET A 192 -10.34 2.09 -8.43
CA MET A 192 -10.42 3.28 -9.29
C MET A 192 -9.98 3.01 -10.74
N GLU A 193 -8.95 2.18 -10.92
CA GLU A 193 -8.32 1.96 -12.24
C GLU A 193 -8.83 0.70 -12.96
N THR A 194 -9.70 -0.09 -12.33
CA THR A 194 -10.36 -1.23 -12.99
C THR A 194 -11.59 -0.81 -13.81
N ARG A 195 -11.94 0.48 -13.80
CA ARG A 195 -13.10 1.06 -14.47
C ARG A 195 -12.66 1.99 -15.59
N ARG A 196 -13.26 1.85 -16.78
CA ARG A 196 -13.10 2.83 -17.87
C ARG A 196 -14.00 4.03 -17.57
N ASN A 197 -13.40 5.19 -17.28
CA ASN A 197 -14.07 6.45 -17.00
C ASN A 197 -15.06 6.36 -15.79
N PRO A 198 -14.57 6.38 -14.55
CA PRO A 198 -15.39 6.12 -13.37
C PRO A 198 -16.41 7.25 -13.16
N ASP A 199 -17.68 6.96 -13.41
CA ASP A 199 -18.76 7.73 -12.81
C ASP A 199 -18.72 7.52 -11.30
N LEU A 200 -18.36 8.58 -10.57
CA LEU A 200 -18.12 8.53 -9.13
C LEU A 200 -19.39 8.21 -8.35
N ASP A 201 -20.57 8.68 -8.80
CA ASP A 201 -21.84 8.40 -8.13
C ASP A 201 -22.19 6.91 -8.23
N SER A 202 -22.12 6.33 -9.44
CA SER A 202 -22.31 4.89 -9.66
C SER A 202 -21.30 4.04 -8.87
N PHE A 203 -20.03 4.47 -8.80
CA PHE A 203 -19.04 3.73 -8.03
C PHE A 203 -19.29 3.82 -6.52
N ALA A 204 -19.59 5.01 -5.99
CA ALA A 204 -19.95 5.18 -4.58
C ALA A 204 -21.20 4.37 -4.21
N ARG A 205 -22.21 4.35 -5.09
CA ARG A 205 -23.41 3.52 -4.92
C ARG A 205 -23.06 2.03 -4.83
N GLN A 206 -22.16 1.54 -5.69
CA GLN A 206 -21.72 0.15 -5.61
C GLN A 206 -20.99 -0.11 -4.29
N ILE A 207 -20.06 0.75 -3.89
CA ILE A 207 -19.32 0.63 -2.63
C ILE A 207 -20.29 0.54 -1.44
N ALA A 208 -21.24 1.47 -1.38
CA ALA A 208 -22.25 1.52 -0.33
C ALA A 208 -23.13 0.26 -0.31
N ALA A 209 -23.59 -0.21 -1.47
CA ALA A 209 -24.43 -1.40 -1.58
C ALA A 209 -23.75 -2.66 -1.00
N TYR A 210 -22.45 -2.84 -1.26
CA TYR A 210 -21.69 -3.96 -0.70
C TYR A 210 -21.54 -3.86 0.82
N ALA A 211 -21.23 -2.67 1.34
CA ALA A 211 -21.16 -2.44 2.78
C ALA A 211 -22.51 -2.68 3.48
N VAL A 212 -23.62 -2.19 2.91
CA VAL A 212 -24.98 -2.41 3.46
C VAL A 212 -25.34 -3.89 3.47
N ASN A 213 -25.00 -4.64 2.41
CA ASN A 213 -25.19 -6.10 2.36
C ASN A 213 -24.38 -6.86 3.43
N LYS A 214 -23.38 -6.21 4.04
CA LYS A 214 -22.56 -6.73 5.15
C LYS A 214 -22.94 -6.10 6.49
N GLY A 215 -24.11 -5.48 6.58
CA GLY A 215 -24.68 -4.97 7.84
C GLY A 215 -24.22 -3.58 8.24
N TRP A 216 -23.58 -2.82 7.34
CA TRP A 216 -23.23 -1.42 7.61
C TRP A 216 -24.47 -0.53 7.47
N GLY A 217 -24.70 0.33 8.46
CA GLY A 217 -25.84 1.25 8.52
C GLY A 217 -25.45 2.69 8.20
N SER A 218 -26.44 3.51 7.84
CA SER A 218 -26.23 4.93 7.50
C SER A 218 -25.72 5.81 8.65
N GLN A 219 -25.90 5.35 9.89
CA GLN A 219 -25.44 6.01 11.12
C GLN A 219 -24.08 5.51 11.61
N ASP A 220 -23.49 4.51 10.95
CA ASP A 220 -22.16 4.03 11.33
C ASP A 220 -21.10 5.09 11.04
N THR A 221 -20.11 5.19 11.93
CA THR A 221 -18.92 6.02 11.70
C THR A 221 -18.00 5.35 10.70
N VAL A 222 -17.95 5.93 9.49
CA VAL A 222 -17.17 5.42 8.36
C VAL A 222 -16.00 6.34 8.06
N TYR A 223 -14.80 5.79 8.10
CA TYR A 223 -13.58 6.47 7.68
C TYR A 223 -13.18 6.03 6.26
N LEU A 224 -12.77 6.98 5.45
CA LEU A 224 -12.33 6.75 4.08
C LEU A 224 -10.81 6.93 3.99
N CYS A 225 -10.15 6.03 3.28
CA CYS A 225 -8.72 6.11 2.98
C CYS A 225 -8.37 5.51 1.62
N GLY A 226 -7.10 5.62 1.22
CA GLY A 226 -6.64 5.21 -0.10
C GLY A 226 -6.74 6.33 -1.14
N GLY A 227 -6.14 6.10 -2.31
CA GLY A 227 -6.04 7.12 -3.37
C GLY A 227 -7.38 7.56 -3.98
N GLY A 228 -8.43 6.75 -3.82
CA GLY A 228 -9.78 7.09 -4.27
C GLY A 228 -10.67 7.74 -3.20
N ALA A 229 -10.18 7.97 -1.98
CA ALA A 229 -11.01 8.45 -0.87
C ALA A 229 -11.56 9.86 -1.09
N ASP A 230 -10.67 10.82 -1.31
CA ASP A 230 -11.01 12.24 -1.49
C ASP A 230 -12.05 12.47 -2.60
N PRO A 231 -11.91 11.93 -3.83
CA PRO A 231 -12.92 12.14 -4.87
C PRO A 231 -14.27 11.48 -4.58
N LEU A 232 -14.32 10.39 -3.81
CA LEU A 232 -15.56 9.66 -3.50
C LEU A 232 -16.24 10.09 -2.21
N GLN A 233 -15.60 10.92 -1.38
CA GLN A 233 -16.16 11.32 -0.08
C GLN A 233 -17.56 11.91 -0.20
N ARG A 234 -17.74 12.88 -1.10
CA ARG A 234 -19.02 13.58 -1.29
C ARG A 234 -20.16 12.63 -1.67
N GLU A 235 -19.84 11.62 -2.47
CA GLU A 235 -20.79 10.63 -2.93
C GLU A 235 -21.12 9.60 -1.85
N LEU A 236 -20.13 9.20 -1.05
CA LEU A 236 -20.31 8.22 0.04
C LEU A 236 -21.05 8.78 1.25
N VAL A 237 -20.97 10.10 1.51
CA VAL A 237 -21.75 10.77 2.57
C VAL A 237 -23.27 10.61 2.36
N LYS A 238 -23.73 10.44 1.12
CA LYS A 238 -25.16 10.19 0.80
C LYS A 238 -25.67 8.86 1.39
N TYR A 239 -24.78 7.90 1.62
CA TYR A 239 -25.11 6.57 2.13
C TYR A 239 -24.73 6.38 3.60
N PHE A 240 -23.60 6.97 4.00
CA PHE A 240 -23.08 6.95 5.37
C PHE A 240 -22.94 8.40 5.84
N GLY A 241 -23.90 8.90 6.62
CA GLY A 241 -24.00 10.34 6.93
C GLY A 241 -22.80 10.92 7.66
N SER A 242 -21.98 10.07 8.29
CA SER A 242 -20.75 10.44 8.99
C SER A 242 -19.46 10.03 8.26
N ALA A 243 -19.56 9.67 6.96
CA ALA A 243 -18.38 9.33 6.16
C ALA A 243 -17.37 10.49 6.11
N GLN A 244 -16.16 10.22 6.57
CA GLN A 244 -15.10 11.23 6.64
C GLN A 244 -13.74 10.67 6.27
N LEU A 245 -12.86 11.53 5.76
CA LEU A 245 -11.49 11.14 5.42
C LEU A 245 -10.68 10.92 6.70
N LEU A 246 -9.95 9.81 6.76
CA LEU A 246 -9.10 9.48 7.91
C LEU A 246 -7.89 10.43 8.03
N LYS A 247 -7.41 10.96 6.89
CA LYS A 247 -6.36 11.97 6.81
C LYS A 247 -6.72 12.97 5.68
N PRO A 248 -7.56 13.98 5.93
CA PRO A 248 -7.98 14.91 4.87
C PRO A 248 -6.80 15.49 4.08
N GLY A 249 -6.83 15.36 2.75
CA GLY A 249 -5.74 15.79 1.85
C GLY A 249 -4.50 14.89 1.82
N MET A 250 -4.47 13.80 2.59
CA MET A 250 -3.39 12.80 2.64
C MET A 250 -3.93 11.37 2.88
N SER A 251 -5.17 11.11 2.47
CA SER A 251 -5.89 9.86 2.76
C SER A 251 -5.20 8.65 2.11
N GLU A 252 -4.45 8.89 1.03
CA GLU A 252 -3.65 7.90 0.33
C GLU A 252 -2.45 7.40 1.16
N TYR A 253 -2.01 8.14 2.18
CA TYR A 253 -0.91 7.77 3.08
C TYR A 253 -1.39 7.14 4.40
N ALA A 254 -2.70 6.97 4.59
CA ALA A 254 -3.27 6.41 5.81
C ALA A 254 -2.74 5.00 6.15
N ASN A 255 -2.68 4.10 5.16
CA ASN A 255 -2.15 2.75 5.36
C ASN A 255 -0.69 2.81 5.86
N VAL A 256 0.16 3.58 5.20
CA VAL A 256 1.58 3.62 5.53
C VAL A 256 1.88 4.29 6.88
N ASP A 257 1.08 5.29 7.29
CA ASP A 257 1.13 5.86 8.65
C ASP A 257 0.77 4.80 9.70
N ALA A 258 -0.32 4.05 9.48
CA ALA A 258 -0.70 2.97 10.38
C ALA A 258 0.37 1.86 10.46
N PHE A 259 0.95 1.47 9.33
CA PHE A 259 2.01 0.46 9.28
C PHE A 259 3.24 0.90 10.08
N TYR A 260 3.66 2.16 9.93
CA TYR A 260 4.75 2.71 10.73
C TYR A 260 4.44 2.71 12.23
N ARG A 261 3.22 3.06 12.65
CA ARG A 261 2.83 3.04 14.07
C ARG A 261 2.83 1.62 14.65
N ILE A 262 2.35 0.64 13.87
CA ILE A 262 2.43 -0.78 14.21
C ILE A 262 3.91 -1.18 14.35
N ALA A 263 4.74 -0.85 13.36
CA ALA A 263 6.16 -1.14 13.36
C ALA A 263 6.85 -0.56 14.60
N LYS A 264 6.59 0.71 14.93
CA LYS A 264 7.12 1.38 16.11
C LYS A 264 6.71 0.66 17.39
N GLY A 265 5.44 0.27 17.53
CA GLY A 265 4.95 -0.46 18.70
C GLY A 265 5.58 -1.85 18.86
N LEU A 266 5.83 -2.55 17.76
CA LEU A 266 6.44 -3.88 17.75
C LEU A 266 7.96 -3.84 17.98
N TYR A 267 8.63 -2.88 17.36
CA TYR A 267 10.09 -2.92 17.17
C TYR A 267 10.85 -2.01 18.12
N ALA A 268 10.27 -0.87 18.52
CA ALA A 268 10.93 0.05 19.47
C ALA A 268 10.89 -0.49 20.91
N ASN A 269 9.85 -1.25 21.27
CA ASN A 269 9.73 -1.87 22.59
C ASN A 269 10.54 -3.17 22.73
N GLY A 270 11.09 -3.70 21.64
CA GLY A 270 11.96 -4.89 21.64
C GLY A 270 13.45 -4.56 21.73
N GLN A 271 13.82 -3.33 22.08
CA GLN A 271 15.22 -2.91 22.33
C GLN A 271 15.58 -2.83 23.82
N THR A 272 14.68 -3.26 24.70
CA THR A 272 14.99 -3.56 26.09
C THR A 272 15.06 -5.07 26.25
N ASP A 273 16.24 -5.63 26.03
CA ASP A 273 16.76 -6.86 26.66
C ASP A 273 18.24 -7.04 26.23
#